data_AF-A0A922AHR7-F1
#
_entry.id   AF-A0A922AHR7-F1
#
_cell.length_a   1.000
_cell.length_b   1.000
_cell.length_c   1.000
_cell.angle_alpha   90.00
_cell.angle_beta   90.00
_cell.angle_gamma   90.00
#
_symmetry.space_group_name_H-M   'P 1'
#
loop_
_entity.id
_entity.type
_entity.pdbx_description
1 polymer ?
#
loop_
_entity_poly.entity_id
_entity_poly.type
_entity_poly.pdbx_seq_one_letter_code
_entity_poly.pdbx_strand_id
1 'polypeptide(L)'
;MYYWYKKIKEMPGSDMGEFTRILHSGSPDKLMEEIPTFVADPLPEGLDRGYVVLNRPWAFVQWLEKAKIEEEYILMAEPDHIFVNPLPNLADGIQPAGFPFFYIKPAEHEKIIRKFYPEEKGPVADIDPIGNSPVIIKKSSLEEIAPTWVNVSLRMKDDPETDKAFGWVLEMYAYAVASALHDVHHILRNDFMLQPPWDLNVGKKFIIHYTYGCDYNLKGELTYGKIGEWRFDKRSHLTRPPPRNLSLPPPGVPESVVRLVKMVNEATSNIPGWDTSTNG
;
A
#
# COMPACT_ATOMS: atom_id res chain seq x y z
N MET A 1 -4.50 9.90 -3.48
CA MET A 1 -5.49 8.82 -3.36
C MET A 1 -6.95 9.28 -3.35
N TYR A 2 -7.46 9.90 -2.26
CA TYR A 2 -8.91 10.08 -2.03
C TYR A 2 -9.67 10.81 -3.15
N TYR A 3 -9.09 11.88 -3.72
CA TYR A 3 -9.64 12.57 -4.89
C TYR A 3 -9.96 11.63 -6.06
N TRP A 4 -9.01 10.72 -6.36
CA TRP A 4 -9.15 9.77 -7.45
C TRP A 4 -10.08 8.61 -7.11
N TYR A 5 -10.08 8.15 -5.85
CA TYR A 5 -11.08 7.19 -5.38
C TYR A 5 -12.51 7.68 -5.67
N LYS A 6 -12.84 8.93 -5.29
CA LYS A 6 -14.18 9.51 -5.54
C LYS A 6 -14.58 9.48 -7.02
N LYS A 7 -13.63 9.69 -7.93
CA LYS A 7 -13.89 9.64 -9.37
C LYS A 7 -14.02 8.22 -9.90
N ILE A 8 -13.11 7.33 -9.51
CA ILE A 8 -13.06 5.95 -10.00
C ILE A 8 -14.27 5.14 -9.51
N LYS A 9 -14.70 5.36 -8.25
CA LYS A 9 -15.91 4.76 -7.68
C LYS A 9 -17.14 4.95 -8.55
N GLU A 10 -17.30 6.13 -9.15
CA GLU A 10 -18.47 6.48 -9.98
C GLU A 10 -18.35 5.98 -11.43
N MET A 11 -17.23 5.35 -11.82
CA MET A 11 -17.05 4.87 -13.18
C MET A 11 -17.74 3.51 -13.39
N PRO A 12 -18.35 3.28 -14.58
CA PRO A 12 -18.89 1.96 -14.92
C PRO A 12 -17.85 0.85 -14.81
N GLY A 13 -18.22 -0.24 -14.13
CA GLY A 13 -17.35 -1.39 -13.89
C GLY A 13 -16.43 -1.28 -12.68
N SER A 14 -16.60 -0.23 -11.85
CA SER A 14 -15.96 -0.17 -10.53
C SER A 14 -16.89 -0.74 -9.46
N ASP A 15 -16.35 -1.62 -8.62
CA ASP A 15 -17.04 -2.19 -7.45
C ASP A 15 -16.57 -1.51 -6.14
N MET A 16 -15.98 -0.32 -6.22
CA MET A 16 -15.42 0.36 -5.05
C MET A 16 -16.55 0.83 -4.13
N GLY A 17 -16.56 0.32 -2.89
CA GLY A 17 -17.50 0.71 -1.84
C GLY A 17 -17.09 1.98 -1.10
N GLU A 18 -17.36 2.04 0.20
CA GLU A 18 -16.93 3.13 1.07
C GLU A 18 -15.41 3.20 1.26
N PHE A 19 -14.92 4.36 1.70
CA PHE A 19 -13.50 4.62 1.92
C PHE A 19 -13.27 5.02 3.36
N THR A 20 -12.38 4.32 4.05
CA THR A 20 -11.90 4.71 5.38
C THR A 20 -10.38 4.86 5.37
N ARG A 21 -9.90 6.02 5.83
CA ARG A 21 -8.50 6.20 6.20
C ARG A 21 -8.29 5.71 7.62
N ILE A 22 -7.40 4.74 7.81
CA ILE A 22 -7.02 4.28 9.14
C ILE A 22 -5.81 5.10 9.59
N LEU A 23 -6.02 6.05 10.49
CA LEU A 23 -4.99 6.95 11.02
C LEU A 23 -4.47 6.40 12.35
N HIS A 24 -3.26 5.86 12.34
CA HIS A 24 -2.65 5.19 13.50
C HIS A 24 -1.71 6.10 14.31
N SER A 25 -1.97 7.41 14.32
CA SER A 25 -1.25 8.40 15.13
C SER A 25 -1.78 8.48 16.57
N GLY A 26 -2.96 7.91 16.85
CA GLY A 26 -3.68 8.08 18.12
C GLY A 26 -4.30 9.47 18.30
N SER A 27 -4.28 10.33 17.29
CA SER A 27 -4.85 11.68 17.39
C SER A 27 -5.49 12.12 16.08
N PRO A 28 -6.67 12.77 16.12
CA PRO A 28 -7.29 13.36 14.93
C PRO A 28 -6.38 14.34 14.22
N ASP A 29 -6.54 14.45 12.90
CA ASP A 29 -5.93 15.50 12.08
C ASP A 29 -6.97 16.25 11.24
N LYS A 30 -6.53 17.30 10.54
CA LYS A 30 -7.41 18.15 9.72
C LYS A 30 -8.01 17.44 8.51
N LEU A 31 -7.35 16.39 8.00
CA LEU A 31 -7.85 15.65 6.83
C LEU A 31 -9.11 14.85 7.17
N MET A 32 -9.42 14.65 8.46
CA MET A 32 -10.68 14.04 8.89
C MET A 32 -11.91 14.86 8.53
N GLU A 33 -11.76 16.16 8.25
CA GLU A 33 -12.85 17.01 7.76
C GLU A 33 -13.28 16.65 6.33
N GLU A 34 -12.41 16.02 5.54
CA GLU A 34 -12.68 15.65 4.14
C GLU A 34 -12.73 14.13 3.93
N ILE A 35 -11.84 13.40 4.60
CA ILE A 35 -11.61 11.97 4.39
C ILE A 35 -12.20 11.20 5.57
N PRO A 36 -13.21 10.32 5.36
CA PRO A 36 -13.72 9.48 6.43
C PRO A 36 -12.56 8.72 7.07
N THR A 37 -12.37 8.90 8.37
CA THR A 37 -11.17 8.46 9.08
C THR A 37 -11.55 7.73 10.35
N PHE A 38 -10.89 6.59 10.58
CA PHE A 38 -10.85 5.91 11.86
C PHE A 38 -9.50 6.22 12.53
N VAL A 39 -9.55 6.77 13.75
CA VAL A 39 -8.34 7.03 14.55
C VAL A 39 -8.07 5.81 15.41
N ALA A 40 -6.94 5.16 15.16
CA ALA A 40 -6.46 4.03 15.93
C ALA A 40 -5.38 4.48 16.91
N ASP A 41 -5.40 3.91 18.11
CA ASP A 41 -4.33 4.11 19.08
C ASP A 41 -3.04 3.45 18.55
N PRO A 42 -1.86 4.08 18.70
CA PRO A 42 -0.60 3.42 18.37
C PRO A 42 -0.37 2.22 19.30
N LEU A 43 0.58 1.38 18.94
CA LEU A 43 1.11 0.37 19.85
C LEU A 43 1.64 1.05 21.13
N PRO A 44 1.54 0.38 22.29
CA PRO A 44 2.20 0.82 23.51
C PRO A 44 3.66 1.22 23.28
N GLU A 45 4.10 2.27 23.98
CA GLU A 45 5.42 2.85 23.83
C GLU A 45 6.52 1.78 23.92
N GLY A 46 7.44 1.81 22.95
CA GLY A 46 8.59 0.91 22.87
C GLY A 46 8.32 -0.43 22.16
N LEU A 47 7.07 -0.85 21.96
CA LEU A 47 6.77 -2.10 21.25
C LEU A 47 7.06 -2.03 19.76
N ASP A 48 6.92 -0.85 19.14
CA ASP A 48 7.24 -0.66 17.73
C ASP A 48 8.76 -0.60 17.47
N ARG A 49 9.58 -0.43 18.52
CA ARG A 49 11.05 -0.27 18.45
C ARG A 49 11.48 0.79 17.43
N GLY A 50 10.70 1.87 17.27
CA GLY A 50 10.93 2.92 16.28
C GLY A 50 10.60 2.54 14.84
N TYR A 51 10.05 1.35 14.60
CA TYR A 51 9.52 0.90 13.31
C TYR A 51 8.02 1.14 13.26
N VAL A 52 7.65 2.36 12.87
CA VAL A 52 6.26 2.86 12.86
C VAL A 52 5.27 2.00 12.07
N VAL A 53 5.75 1.19 11.13
CA VAL A 53 4.93 0.31 10.29
C VAL A 53 4.21 -0.74 11.13
N LEU A 54 4.72 -1.12 12.31
CA LEU A 54 4.03 -2.05 13.22
C LEU A 54 2.68 -1.54 13.74
N ASN A 55 2.46 -0.23 13.71
CA ASN A 55 1.16 0.35 14.09
C ASN A 55 0.05 0.01 13.10
N ARG A 56 0.39 -0.36 11.85
CA ARG A 56 -0.58 -0.70 10.81
C ARG A 56 -1.40 -1.96 11.13
N PRO A 57 -0.82 -3.15 11.35
CA PRO A 57 -1.61 -4.33 11.70
C PRO A 57 -2.44 -4.09 12.96
N TRP A 58 -1.89 -3.35 13.93
CA TRP A 58 -2.61 -3.02 15.16
C TRP A 58 -3.82 -2.11 14.91
N ALA A 59 -3.67 -1.14 14.01
CA ALA A 59 -4.76 -0.27 13.62
C ALA A 59 -5.86 -1.01 12.85
N PHE A 60 -5.52 -2.02 12.04
CA PHE A 60 -6.51 -2.90 11.41
C PHE A 60 -7.32 -3.69 12.43
N VAL A 61 -6.67 -4.27 13.46
CA VAL A 61 -7.39 -4.96 14.54
C VAL A 61 -8.41 -4.03 15.20
N GLN A 62 -7.98 -2.84 15.63
CA GLN A 62 -8.88 -1.88 16.26
C GLN A 62 -10.01 -1.43 15.33
N TRP A 63 -9.72 -1.21 14.05
CA TRP A 63 -10.71 -0.78 13.07
C TRP A 63 -11.77 -1.86 12.83
N LEU A 64 -11.35 -3.12 12.63
CA LEU A 64 -12.26 -4.25 12.43
C LEU A 64 -13.15 -4.50 13.66
N GLU A 65 -12.62 -4.31 14.88
CA GLU A 65 -13.38 -4.48 16.11
C GLU A 65 -14.40 -3.36 16.37
N LYS A 66 -14.06 -2.12 16.02
CA LYS A 66 -14.80 -0.93 16.47
C LYS A 66 -15.64 -0.28 15.36
N ALA A 67 -15.27 -0.44 14.09
CA ALA A 67 -15.96 0.21 12.99
C ALA A 67 -17.13 -0.64 12.47
N LYS A 68 -18.20 0.04 12.03
CA LYS A 68 -19.27 -0.60 11.26
C LYS A 68 -18.85 -0.66 9.80
N ILE A 69 -18.58 -1.86 9.30
CA ILE A 69 -18.19 -2.11 7.90
C ILE A 69 -19.30 -2.92 7.22
N GLU A 70 -19.98 -2.32 6.25
CA GLU A 70 -21.12 -2.93 5.54
C GLU A 70 -20.65 -3.81 4.37
N GLU A 71 -19.51 -3.47 3.77
CA GLU A 71 -18.90 -4.20 2.67
C GLU A 71 -18.42 -5.60 3.08
N GLU A 72 -18.63 -6.57 2.21
CA GLU A 72 -18.15 -7.94 2.39
C GLU A 72 -16.65 -8.08 2.11
N TYR A 73 -16.09 -7.23 1.25
CA TYR A 73 -14.69 -7.24 0.84
C TYR A 73 -14.02 -5.91 1.16
N ILE A 74 -12.76 -5.98 1.54
CA ILE A 74 -11.92 -4.84 1.90
C ILE A 74 -10.77 -4.77 0.91
N LEU A 75 -10.61 -3.61 0.28
CA LEU A 75 -9.39 -3.25 -0.44
C LEU A 75 -8.44 -2.53 0.51
N MET A 76 -7.33 -3.19 0.86
CA MET A 76 -6.21 -2.55 1.55
C MET A 76 -5.35 -1.80 0.52
N ALA A 77 -5.08 -0.51 0.75
CA ALA A 77 -4.33 0.36 -0.15
C ALA A 77 -3.39 1.31 0.62
N GLU A 78 -2.30 1.76 -0.01
CA GLU A 78 -1.33 2.68 0.61
C GLU A 78 -1.55 4.14 0.17
N PRO A 79 -1.28 5.16 1.00
CA PRO A 79 -1.48 6.57 0.65
C PRO A 79 -0.81 7.04 -0.66
N ASP A 80 0.23 6.33 -1.11
CA ASP A 80 0.92 6.54 -2.38
C ASP A 80 0.36 5.73 -3.57
N HIS A 81 -0.88 5.25 -3.44
CA HIS A 81 -1.67 4.71 -4.55
C HIS A 81 -2.54 5.80 -5.20
N ILE A 82 -2.63 5.74 -6.52
CA ILE A 82 -3.59 6.48 -7.34
C ILE A 82 -4.39 5.48 -8.16
N PHE A 83 -5.71 5.48 -7.99
CA PHE A 83 -6.64 4.68 -8.80
C PHE A 83 -6.76 5.29 -10.19
N VAL A 84 -6.48 4.52 -11.24
CA VAL A 84 -6.38 5.01 -12.62
C VAL A 84 -7.43 4.46 -13.58
N ASN A 85 -8.00 3.30 -13.27
CA ASN A 85 -9.04 2.62 -14.02
C ASN A 85 -10.13 2.10 -13.07
N PRO A 86 -11.38 1.89 -13.54
CA PRO A 86 -12.45 1.26 -12.75
C PRO A 86 -11.98 -0.07 -12.17
N LEU A 87 -12.11 -0.24 -10.85
CA LEU A 87 -11.61 -1.40 -10.13
C LEU A 87 -12.78 -2.31 -9.75
N PRO A 88 -12.96 -3.46 -10.42
CA PRO A 88 -13.91 -4.48 -9.97
C PRO A 88 -13.34 -5.24 -8.77
N ASN A 89 -14.17 -6.03 -8.09
CA ASN A 89 -13.68 -6.98 -7.11
C ASN A 89 -12.84 -8.06 -7.81
N LEU A 90 -11.54 -8.10 -7.50
CA LEU A 90 -10.58 -9.05 -8.10
C LEU A 90 -10.50 -10.37 -7.32
N ALA A 91 -11.08 -10.44 -6.12
CA ALA A 91 -11.16 -11.67 -5.33
C ALA A 91 -12.20 -12.64 -5.90
N ASP A 92 -12.06 -13.93 -5.60
CA ASP A 92 -13.02 -14.98 -5.99
C ASP A 92 -13.54 -15.70 -4.73
N GLY A 93 -14.72 -15.31 -4.27
CA GLY A 93 -15.33 -15.86 -3.06
C GLY A 93 -14.44 -15.66 -1.82
N ILE A 94 -13.92 -16.75 -1.25
CA ILE A 94 -13.01 -16.67 -0.10
C ILE A 94 -11.54 -16.41 -0.51
N GLN A 95 -11.22 -16.49 -1.79
CA GLN A 95 -9.85 -16.36 -2.28
C GLN A 95 -9.52 -14.88 -2.51
N PRO A 96 -8.68 -14.23 -1.68
CA PRO A 96 -8.29 -12.85 -1.88
C PRO A 96 -7.48 -12.66 -3.15
N ALA A 97 -7.37 -11.42 -3.63
CA ALA A 97 -6.47 -11.04 -4.72
C ALA A 97 -5.39 -10.12 -4.19
N GLY A 98 -4.13 -10.36 -4.56
CA GLY A 98 -2.98 -9.59 -4.10
C GLY A 98 -1.96 -9.35 -5.20
N PHE A 99 -1.18 -8.27 -5.08
CA PHE A 99 -0.07 -8.02 -5.99
C PHE A 99 1.18 -8.79 -5.56
N PRO A 100 1.81 -9.59 -6.45
CA PRO A 100 3.05 -10.29 -6.12
C PRO A 100 4.25 -9.33 -6.10
N PHE A 101 4.93 -9.24 -4.97
CA PHE A 101 6.13 -8.44 -4.78
C PHE A 101 7.37 -9.28 -5.03
N PHE A 102 8.16 -8.90 -6.03
CA PHE A 102 9.37 -9.63 -6.42
C PHE A 102 10.43 -9.75 -5.30
N TYR A 103 10.35 -8.92 -4.27
CA TYR A 103 11.26 -8.91 -3.11
C TYR A 103 10.70 -9.67 -1.89
N ILE A 104 9.46 -10.15 -1.93
CA ILE A 104 8.92 -11.06 -0.93
C ILE A 104 9.14 -12.49 -1.43
N LYS A 105 10.11 -13.17 -0.85
CA LYS A 105 10.59 -14.47 -1.32
C LYS A 105 10.75 -15.47 -0.17
N PRO A 106 9.63 -15.99 0.38
CA PRO A 106 9.67 -16.88 1.54
C PRO A 106 10.60 -18.08 1.34
N ALA A 107 10.60 -18.68 0.14
CA ALA A 107 11.46 -19.83 -0.20
C ALA A 107 12.97 -19.54 -0.12
N GLU A 108 13.42 -18.32 -0.44
CA GLU A 108 14.84 -17.92 -0.31
C GLU A 108 15.25 -17.70 1.15
N HIS A 109 14.27 -17.64 2.08
CA HIS A 109 14.45 -17.34 3.49
C HIS A 109 13.90 -18.43 4.42
N GLU A 110 13.82 -19.69 3.95
CA GLU A 110 13.16 -20.80 4.66
C GLU A 110 13.57 -20.90 6.14
N LYS A 111 14.88 -20.90 6.44
CA LYS A 111 15.35 -20.99 7.83
C LYS A 111 14.79 -19.90 8.75
N ILE A 112 14.64 -18.68 8.25
CA ILE A 112 14.07 -17.55 9.00
C ILE A 112 12.55 -17.72 9.12
N ILE A 113 11.89 -18.04 8.00
CA ILE A 113 10.44 -18.24 7.93
C ILE A 113 9.97 -19.35 8.87
N ARG A 114 10.72 -20.45 9.01
CA ARG A 114 10.35 -21.57 9.91
C ARG A 114 10.22 -21.20 11.39
N LYS A 115 10.78 -20.07 11.83
CA LYS A 115 10.55 -19.54 13.19
C LYS A 115 9.09 -19.07 13.40
N PHE A 116 8.39 -18.75 12.31
CA PHE A 116 7.05 -18.15 12.32
C PHE A 116 6.01 -19.00 11.57
N TYR A 117 6.45 -19.87 10.66
CA TYR A 117 5.63 -20.84 9.92
C TYR A 117 6.22 -22.26 10.09
N PRO A 118 5.84 -22.97 11.17
CA PRO A 118 6.37 -24.29 11.50
C PRO A 118 6.13 -25.34 10.41
N GLU A 119 6.93 -26.41 10.38
CA GLU A 119 6.81 -27.47 9.35
C GLU A 119 5.44 -28.15 9.36
N GLU A 120 4.82 -28.30 10.52
CA GLU A 120 3.48 -28.86 10.67
C GLU A 120 2.37 -28.03 10.03
N LYS A 121 2.65 -26.76 9.69
CA LYS A 121 1.70 -25.89 8.99
C LYS A 121 1.73 -26.04 7.48
N GLY A 122 2.80 -26.60 6.92
CA GLY A 122 2.92 -26.84 5.48
C GLY A 122 4.27 -26.42 4.90
N PRO A 123 4.49 -26.62 3.60
CA PRO A 123 5.67 -26.12 2.90
C PRO A 123 5.72 -24.59 2.88
N VAL A 124 6.94 -24.01 2.90
CA VAL A 124 7.13 -22.54 2.77
C VAL A 124 6.56 -21.98 1.46
N ALA A 125 6.42 -22.82 0.43
CA ALA A 125 5.80 -22.47 -0.84
C ALA A 125 4.32 -22.05 -0.73
N ASP A 126 3.65 -22.37 0.37
CA ASP A 126 2.28 -21.96 0.66
C ASP A 126 2.16 -20.47 1.04
N ILE A 127 3.29 -19.84 1.38
CA ILE A 127 3.34 -18.41 1.69
C ILE A 127 3.46 -17.64 0.37
N ASP A 128 2.39 -16.97 -0.01
CA ASP A 128 2.35 -16.14 -1.21
C ASP A 128 3.39 -15.01 -1.16
N PRO A 129 4.00 -14.62 -2.29
CA PRO A 129 4.97 -13.54 -2.37
C PRO A 129 4.29 -12.16 -2.35
N ILE A 130 3.45 -11.89 -1.35
CA ILE A 130 2.60 -10.71 -1.24
C ILE A 130 2.91 -9.88 0.00
N GLY A 131 2.34 -8.68 0.09
CA GLY A 131 2.19 -7.94 1.34
C GLY A 131 0.72 -7.57 1.54
N ASN A 132 0.41 -6.77 2.54
CA ASN A 132 -0.97 -6.39 2.84
C ASN A 132 -1.62 -5.47 1.78
N SER A 133 -0.85 -4.85 0.90
CA SER A 133 -1.37 -3.82 -0.02
C SER A 133 -0.63 -3.80 -1.37
N PRO A 134 -1.34 -3.72 -2.52
CA PRO A 134 -2.79 -3.80 -2.62
C PRO A 134 -3.28 -5.26 -2.46
N VAL A 135 -4.31 -5.44 -1.64
CA VAL A 135 -5.02 -6.71 -1.47
C VAL A 135 -6.52 -6.46 -1.41
N ILE A 136 -7.32 -7.26 -2.11
CA ILE A 136 -8.76 -7.38 -1.88
C ILE A 136 -9.01 -8.68 -1.15
N ILE A 137 -9.58 -8.60 0.04
CA ILE A 137 -9.83 -9.75 0.92
C ILE A 137 -11.23 -9.67 1.53
N LYS A 138 -11.86 -10.82 1.74
CA LYS A 138 -13.13 -10.88 2.47
C LYS A 138 -12.93 -10.39 3.90
N LYS A 139 -13.84 -9.56 4.41
CA LYS A 139 -13.77 -8.99 5.76
C LYS A 139 -13.56 -10.07 6.83
N SER A 140 -14.32 -11.17 6.77
CA SER A 140 -14.21 -12.26 7.73
C SER A 140 -12.81 -12.90 7.76
N SER A 141 -12.18 -13.07 6.59
CA SER A 141 -10.80 -13.58 6.53
C SER A 141 -9.81 -12.55 7.08
N LEU A 142 -10.04 -11.25 6.84
CA LEU A 142 -9.20 -10.19 7.41
C LEU A 142 -9.31 -10.14 8.95
N GLU A 143 -10.51 -10.33 9.50
CA GLU A 143 -10.76 -10.42 10.94
C GLU A 143 -9.99 -11.59 11.59
N GLU A 144 -9.89 -12.73 10.90
CA GLU A 144 -9.13 -13.89 11.37
C GLU A 144 -7.60 -13.68 11.31
N ILE A 145 -7.09 -13.10 10.22
CA ILE A 145 -5.64 -12.93 10.05
C ILE A 145 -5.07 -11.74 10.82
N ALA A 146 -5.83 -10.66 11.05
CA ALA A 146 -5.30 -9.40 11.58
C ALA A 146 -4.62 -9.56 12.96
N PRO A 147 -5.17 -10.29 13.95
CA PRO A 147 -4.48 -10.53 15.22
C PRO A 147 -3.19 -11.33 15.06
N THR A 148 -3.17 -12.34 14.18
CA THR A 148 -1.96 -13.12 13.88
C THR A 148 -0.91 -12.26 13.17
N TRP A 149 -1.33 -11.38 12.25
CA TRP A 149 -0.46 -10.44 11.56
C TRP A 149 0.24 -9.48 12.54
N VAL A 150 -0.47 -8.94 13.54
CA VAL A 150 0.15 -8.16 14.64
C VAL A 150 1.22 -9.00 15.36
N ASN A 151 0.84 -10.19 15.82
CA ASN A 151 1.70 -11.03 16.65
C ASN A 151 2.96 -11.49 15.89
N VAL A 152 2.82 -11.91 14.63
CA VAL A 152 3.96 -12.30 13.79
C VAL A 152 4.85 -11.09 13.53
N SER A 153 4.28 -9.91 13.25
CA SER A 153 5.07 -8.69 13.02
C SER A 153 5.92 -8.32 14.23
N LEU A 154 5.35 -8.36 15.44
CA LEU A 154 6.08 -8.11 16.69
C LEU A 154 7.18 -9.15 16.92
N ARG A 155 6.87 -10.44 16.77
CA ARG A 155 7.86 -11.52 16.94
C ARG A 155 9.00 -11.43 15.93
N MET A 156 8.71 -11.10 14.67
CA MET A 156 9.72 -10.87 13.64
C MET A 156 10.59 -9.67 13.99
N LYS A 157 10.00 -8.58 14.50
CA LYS A 157 10.74 -7.39 14.92
C LYS A 157 11.62 -7.66 16.16
N ASP A 158 11.17 -8.55 17.04
CA ASP A 158 11.90 -8.94 18.24
C ASP A 158 13.10 -9.86 17.95
N ASP A 159 13.06 -10.65 16.88
CA ASP A 159 14.14 -11.55 16.44
C ASP A 159 15.19 -10.80 15.60
N PRO A 160 16.44 -10.60 16.10
CA PRO A 160 17.43 -9.77 15.43
C PRO A 160 17.88 -10.29 14.05
N GLU A 161 17.86 -11.61 13.83
CA GLU A 161 18.20 -12.21 12.53
C GLU A 161 17.12 -11.88 11.49
N THR A 162 15.85 -11.97 11.90
CA THR A 162 14.67 -11.68 11.06
C THR A 162 14.55 -10.19 10.76
N ASP A 163 14.65 -9.33 11.79
CA ASP A 163 14.61 -7.87 11.62
C ASP A 163 15.71 -7.39 10.67
N LYS A 164 16.92 -7.93 10.80
CA LYS A 164 18.02 -7.62 9.89
C LYS A 164 17.77 -8.12 8.47
N ALA A 165 17.16 -9.30 8.30
CA ALA A 165 16.95 -9.90 6.99
C ALA A 165 15.82 -9.23 6.20
N PHE A 166 14.69 -8.94 6.85
CA PHE A 166 13.51 -8.39 6.17
C PHE A 166 13.43 -6.86 6.25
N GLY A 167 14.00 -6.25 7.29
CA GLY A 167 14.10 -4.80 7.44
C GLY A 167 12.77 -4.09 7.24
N TRP A 168 12.73 -3.14 6.29
CA TRP A 168 11.57 -2.29 6.05
C TRP A 168 10.32 -3.04 5.56
N VAL A 169 10.48 -4.22 4.95
CA VAL A 169 9.36 -5.02 4.42
C VAL A 169 8.97 -6.18 5.35
N LEU A 170 9.47 -6.18 6.58
CA LEU A 170 9.18 -7.20 7.59
C LEU A 170 7.69 -7.38 7.87
N GLU A 171 6.95 -6.28 7.97
CA GLU A 171 5.51 -6.33 8.18
C GLU A 171 4.80 -7.04 7.02
N MET A 172 5.24 -6.82 5.76
CA MET A 172 4.69 -7.51 4.59
C MET A 172 4.91 -9.02 4.65
N TYR A 173 6.11 -9.46 5.07
CA TYR A 173 6.38 -10.88 5.34
C TYR A 173 5.48 -11.43 6.45
N ALA A 174 5.24 -10.64 7.50
CA ALA A 174 4.35 -11.04 8.58
C ALA A 174 2.89 -11.18 8.11
N TYR A 175 2.40 -10.31 7.22
CA TYR A 175 1.09 -10.45 6.59
C TYR A 175 0.99 -11.74 5.76
N ALA A 176 2.00 -12.03 4.93
CA ALA A 176 2.03 -13.23 4.10
C ALA A 176 2.05 -14.50 4.96
N VAL A 177 2.88 -14.54 6.01
CA VAL A 177 2.93 -15.65 6.96
C VAL A 177 1.62 -15.80 7.73
N ALA A 178 1.02 -14.69 8.19
CA ALA A 178 -0.26 -14.73 8.88
C ALA A 178 -1.38 -15.28 7.99
N SER A 179 -1.39 -14.90 6.71
CA SER A 179 -2.36 -15.43 5.73
C SER A 179 -2.20 -16.95 5.57
N ALA A 180 -0.96 -17.42 5.37
CA ALA A 180 -0.69 -18.86 5.24
C ALA A 180 -1.01 -19.65 6.53
N LEU A 181 -0.77 -19.09 7.72
CA LEU A 181 -1.10 -19.74 8.99
C LEU A 181 -2.60 -20.03 9.18
N HIS A 182 -3.45 -19.32 8.42
CA HIS A 182 -4.90 -19.41 8.40
C HIS A 182 -5.44 -19.96 7.07
N ASP A 183 -4.59 -20.63 6.27
CA ASP A 183 -4.97 -21.26 5.00
C ASP A 183 -5.57 -20.27 3.97
N VAL A 184 -5.16 -18.98 4.04
CA VAL A 184 -5.59 -17.93 3.12
C VAL A 184 -4.56 -17.75 2.00
N HIS A 185 -4.90 -18.19 0.79
CA HIS A 185 -4.05 -18.09 -0.41
C HIS A 185 -4.61 -17.10 -1.43
N HIS A 186 -3.73 -16.31 -2.04
CA HIS A 186 -4.09 -15.18 -2.89
C HIS A 186 -4.04 -15.53 -4.38
N ILE A 187 -5.00 -15.01 -5.14
CA ILE A 187 -4.90 -14.86 -6.58
C ILE A 187 -3.84 -13.77 -6.85
N LEU A 188 -2.69 -14.17 -7.40
CA LEU A 188 -1.61 -13.25 -7.72
C LEU A 188 -1.94 -12.44 -8.99
N ARG A 189 -2.11 -11.12 -8.83
CA ARG A 189 -2.52 -10.19 -9.90
C ARG A 189 -1.41 -9.21 -10.25
N ASN A 190 -0.62 -9.55 -11.26
CA ASN A 190 0.41 -8.64 -11.81
C ASN A 190 -0.18 -7.37 -12.44
N ASP A 191 -1.46 -7.38 -12.79
CA ASP A 191 -2.20 -6.26 -13.34
C ASP A 191 -2.85 -5.37 -12.26
N PHE A 192 -2.74 -5.74 -10.98
CA PHE A 192 -3.40 -5.01 -9.90
C PHE A 192 -2.83 -3.58 -9.76
N MET A 193 -1.50 -3.46 -9.82
CA MET A 193 -0.82 -2.16 -9.78
C MET A 193 0.37 -2.10 -10.73
N LEU A 194 0.88 -0.89 -10.93
CA LEU A 194 2.15 -0.60 -11.59
C LEU A 194 3.02 0.32 -10.73
N GLN A 195 4.33 0.23 -10.94
CA GLN A 195 5.36 0.95 -10.20
C GLN A 195 6.26 1.77 -11.15
N PRO A 196 5.85 2.99 -11.54
CA PRO A 196 6.73 3.90 -12.27
C PRO A 196 7.99 4.22 -11.44
N PRO A 197 9.17 4.39 -12.07
CA PRO A 197 9.39 4.46 -13.52
C PRO A 197 9.58 3.10 -14.23
N TRP A 198 9.47 1.98 -13.52
CA TRP A 198 9.80 0.65 -14.03
C TRP A 198 8.73 0.07 -14.95
N ASP A 199 7.46 0.22 -14.55
CA ASP A 199 6.33 -0.10 -15.41
C ASP A 199 6.07 1.02 -16.39
N LEU A 200 6.26 0.77 -17.69
CA LEU A 200 6.23 1.83 -18.70
C LEU A 200 4.83 2.28 -19.10
N ASN A 201 3.86 1.35 -19.07
CA ASN A 201 2.49 1.57 -19.54
C ASN A 201 1.47 1.26 -18.44
N VAL A 202 0.44 2.10 -18.36
CA VAL A 202 -0.72 1.97 -17.48
C VAL A 202 -1.65 0.87 -17.99
N GLY A 203 -2.04 0.94 -19.26
CA GLY A 203 -2.92 -0.04 -19.89
C GLY A 203 -4.21 -0.27 -19.08
N LYS A 204 -4.50 -1.54 -18.78
CA LYS A 204 -5.67 -1.96 -17.98
C LYS A 204 -5.40 -2.09 -16.48
N LYS A 205 -4.21 -1.71 -16.00
CA LYS A 205 -3.86 -1.83 -14.58
C LYS A 205 -4.63 -0.81 -13.75
N PHE A 206 -4.88 -1.10 -12.47
CA PHE A 206 -5.84 -0.33 -11.68
C PHE A 206 -5.22 0.75 -10.82
N ILE A 207 -3.98 0.55 -10.35
CA ILE A 207 -3.32 1.43 -9.39
C ILE A 207 -1.94 1.84 -9.88
N ILE A 208 -1.65 3.14 -9.89
CA ILE A 208 -0.26 3.63 -9.89
C ILE A 208 0.23 3.70 -8.45
N HIS A 209 1.30 2.96 -8.14
CA HIS A 209 2.05 3.06 -6.89
C HIS A 209 3.29 3.94 -7.10
N TYR A 210 3.24 5.20 -6.66
CA TYR A 210 4.33 6.16 -6.87
C TYR A 210 5.41 6.10 -5.77
N THR A 211 5.93 4.90 -5.51
CA THR A 211 6.91 4.67 -4.44
C THR A 211 8.33 5.14 -4.80
N TYR A 212 8.72 5.04 -6.07
CA TYR A 212 10.06 5.37 -6.55
C TYR A 212 10.15 6.82 -7.07
N GLY A 213 11.32 7.42 -6.89
CA GLY A 213 11.66 8.68 -7.55
C GLY A 213 11.75 8.48 -9.05
N CYS A 214 11.10 9.38 -9.80
CA CYS A 214 11.15 9.44 -11.26
C CYS A 214 12.11 10.56 -11.66
N ASP A 215 13.37 10.21 -11.90
CA ASP A 215 14.45 11.14 -12.24
C ASP A 215 14.86 10.97 -13.70
N TYR A 216 14.79 12.03 -14.49
CA TYR A 216 15.07 12.00 -15.92
C TYR A 216 15.94 13.18 -16.36
N ASN A 217 16.78 12.96 -17.36
CA ASN A 217 17.40 14.07 -18.09
C ASN A 217 16.42 14.67 -19.12
N LEU A 218 16.76 15.81 -19.72
CA LEU A 218 15.90 16.49 -20.69
C LEU A 218 15.69 15.72 -22.01
N LYS A 219 16.44 14.63 -22.23
CA LYS A 219 16.24 13.71 -23.36
C LYS A 219 15.24 12.58 -23.05
N GLY A 220 14.70 12.53 -21.82
CA GLY A 220 13.77 11.49 -21.39
C GLY A 220 14.44 10.20 -20.92
N GLU A 221 15.74 10.23 -20.62
CA GLU A 221 16.49 9.06 -20.15
C GLU A 221 16.51 9.03 -18.62
N LEU A 222 16.21 7.86 -18.03
CA LEU A 222 16.14 7.67 -16.58
C LEU A 222 17.54 7.82 -15.95
N THR A 223 17.68 8.68 -14.94
CA THR A 223 18.94 8.92 -14.22
C THR A 223 18.93 8.23 -12.86
N TYR A 224 18.83 6.90 -12.85
CA TYR A 224 18.72 6.12 -11.61
C TYR A 224 19.84 6.42 -10.60
N GLY A 225 19.45 6.66 -9.34
CA GLY A 225 20.38 6.98 -8.25
C GLY A 225 20.96 8.40 -8.27
N LYS A 226 20.50 9.27 -9.18
CA LYS A 226 20.89 10.68 -9.27
C LYS A 226 19.67 11.57 -9.43
N ILE A 227 19.77 12.80 -8.92
CA ILE A 227 18.72 13.82 -9.17
C ILE A 227 18.77 14.18 -10.65
N GLY A 228 17.66 13.93 -11.35
CA GLY A 228 17.50 14.26 -12.76
C GLY A 228 17.28 15.75 -12.99
N GLU A 229 17.41 16.19 -14.24
CA GLU A 229 17.05 17.55 -14.66
C GLU A 229 15.52 17.78 -14.55
N TRP A 230 14.74 16.73 -14.77
CA TRP A 230 13.33 16.66 -14.40
C TRP A 230 13.14 15.57 -13.33
N ARG A 231 12.31 15.85 -12.32
CA ARG A 231 12.06 14.94 -11.20
C ARG A 231 10.62 14.97 -10.73
N PHE A 232 10.08 13.79 -10.44
CA PHE A 232 8.96 13.61 -9.51
C PHE A 232 9.33 12.61 -8.42
N ASP A 233 9.42 13.04 -7.16
CA ASP A 233 9.58 12.16 -6.00
C ASP A 233 8.77 12.70 -4.82
N LYS A 234 7.90 11.86 -4.25
CA LYS A 234 7.11 12.21 -3.06
C LYS A 234 7.98 12.60 -1.86
N ARG A 235 9.21 12.10 -1.77
CA ARG A 235 10.17 12.45 -0.70
C ARG A 235 10.67 13.89 -0.79
N SER A 236 10.45 14.57 -1.91
CA SER A 236 10.66 16.02 -2.03
C SER A 236 9.54 16.84 -1.38
N HIS A 237 8.47 16.20 -0.91
CA HIS A 237 7.23 16.81 -0.43
C HIS A 237 6.79 16.28 0.95
N LEU A 238 7.76 16.00 1.84
CA LEU A 238 7.47 15.42 3.17
C LEU A 238 6.77 16.39 4.13
N THR A 239 7.06 17.69 4.02
CA THR A 239 6.56 18.71 4.97
C THR A 239 5.49 19.62 4.38
N ARG A 240 5.23 19.50 3.08
CA ARG A 240 4.26 20.31 2.35
C ARG A 240 3.76 19.54 1.13
N PRO A 241 2.50 19.77 0.72
CA PRO A 241 1.98 19.18 -0.51
C PRO A 241 2.85 19.55 -1.73
N PRO A 242 2.90 18.71 -2.77
CA PRO A 242 3.52 19.10 -4.03
C PRO A 242 2.83 20.34 -4.61
N PRO A 243 3.57 21.27 -5.25
CA PRO A 243 2.97 22.47 -5.82
C PRO A 243 1.97 22.13 -6.93
N ARG A 244 1.03 23.03 -7.18
CA ARG A 244 0.18 22.97 -8.38
C ARG A 244 1.04 23.11 -9.64
N ASN A 245 0.52 22.61 -10.77
CA ASN A 245 1.13 22.78 -12.10
C ASN A 245 2.58 22.28 -12.18
N LEU A 246 2.84 21.07 -11.67
CA LEU A 246 4.11 20.37 -11.89
C LEU A 246 4.39 20.30 -13.39
N SER A 247 5.65 20.52 -13.77
CA SER A 247 6.07 20.37 -15.16
C SER A 247 5.85 18.93 -15.61
N LEU A 248 5.30 18.75 -16.81
CA LEU A 248 5.25 17.42 -17.42
C LEU A 248 6.69 16.94 -17.71
N PRO A 249 6.92 15.62 -17.64
CA PRO A 249 8.23 15.07 -17.97
C PRO A 249 8.60 15.33 -19.45
N PRO A 250 9.90 15.34 -19.77
CA PRO A 250 10.37 15.55 -21.14
C PRO A 250 9.87 14.45 -22.11
N PRO A 251 9.87 14.71 -23.43
CA PRO A 251 9.58 13.69 -24.42
C PRO A 251 10.45 12.44 -24.24
N GLY A 252 9.89 11.25 -24.44
CA GLY A 252 10.58 9.97 -24.27
C GLY A 252 10.40 9.33 -22.89
N VAL A 253 9.90 10.07 -21.90
CA VAL A 253 9.55 9.50 -20.58
C VAL A 253 8.32 8.59 -20.69
N PRO A 254 8.27 7.46 -19.94
CA PRO A 254 7.19 6.48 -20.05
C PRO A 254 5.79 7.05 -19.76
N GLU A 255 4.79 6.46 -20.42
CA GLU A 255 3.38 6.85 -20.31
C GLU A 255 2.87 6.81 -18.87
N SER A 256 3.32 5.85 -18.08
CA SER A 256 2.96 5.73 -16.67
C SER A 256 3.39 6.93 -15.80
N VAL A 257 4.59 7.47 -16.04
CA VAL A 257 5.11 8.67 -15.34
C VAL A 257 4.36 9.91 -15.81
N VAL A 258 4.13 10.03 -17.12
CA VAL A 258 3.31 11.11 -17.69
C VAL A 258 1.91 11.10 -17.08
N ARG A 259 1.28 9.92 -17.00
CA ARG A 259 -0.07 9.74 -16.42
C ARG A 259 -0.09 10.11 -14.95
N LEU A 260 0.88 9.64 -14.17
CA LEU A 260 1.05 9.99 -12.75
C LEU A 260 1.05 11.51 -12.56
N VAL A 261 1.91 12.24 -13.27
CA VAL A 261 2.05 13.70 -13.08
C VAL A 261 0.82 14.46 -13.55
N LYS A 262 0.18 14.04 -14.66
CA LYS A 262 -1.11 14.61 -15.09
C LYS A 262 -2.18 14.43 -14.01
N MET A 263 -2.24 13.25 -13.40
CA MET A 263 -3.23 12.95 -12.37
C MET A 263 -2.97 13.71 -11.06
N VAL A 264 -1.70 13.90 -10.70
CA VAL A 264 -1.33 14.79 -9.59
C VAL A 264 -1.76 16.22 -9.91
N ASN A 265 -1.42 16.76 -11.08
CA ASN A 265 -1.79 18.12 -11.48
C ASN A 265 -3.29 18.36 -11.51
N GLU A 266 -4.08 17.39 -11.99
CA GLU A 266 -5.54 17.50 -11.98
C GLU A 266 -6.08 17.51 -10.55
N ALA A 267 -5.61 16.60 -9.69
CA ALA A 267 -6.04 16.57 -8.30
C ALA A 267 -5.66 17.87 -7.57
N THR A 268 -4.40 18.29 -7.65
CA THR A 268 -3.93 19.52 -6.98
C THR A 268 -4.68 20.74 -7.49
N SER A 269 -4.99 20.81 -8.79
CA SER A 269 -5.79 21.88 -9.39
C SER A 269 -7.22 21.98 -8.83
N ASN A 270 -7.82 20.86 -8.48
CA ASN A 270 -9.24 20.78 -8.11
C ASN A 270 -9.50 20.67 -6.61
N ILE A 271 -8.48 20.39 -5.79
CA ILE A 271 -8.63 20.36 -4.33
C ILE A 271 -8.58 21.80 -3.79
N PRO A 272 -9.64 22.31 -3.12
CA PRO A 272 -9.62 23.63 -2.49
C PRO A 272 -8.55 23.73 -1.40
N GLY A 273 -7.95 24.90 -1.23
CA GLY A 273 -6.98 25.14 -0.15
C GLY A 273 -5.66 24.34 -0.25
N TRP A 274 -5.38 23.70 -1.40
CA TRP A 274 -4.18 22.87 -1.58
C TRP A 274 -2.87 23.55 -1.18
N ASP A 275 -2.68 24.82 -1.57
CA ASP A 275 -1.43 25.55 -1.32
C ASP A 275 -1.27 26.00 0.15
N THR A 276 -2.38 26.03 0.89
CA THR A 276 -2.44 26.42 2.31
C THR A 276 -2.50 25.23 3.25
N SER A 277 -2.53 24.00 2.71
CA SER A 277 -2.51 22.77 3.50
C SER A 277 -1.11 22.55 4.10
N THR A 278 -0.79 23.32 5.14
CA THR A 278 0.40 23.08 5.97
C THR A 278 0.00 22.17 7.14
N ASN A 279 0.63 21.01 7.20
CA ASN A 279 0.49 19.95 8.22
C ASN A 279 -0.90 19.29 8.25
N GLY A 280 -0.98 18.12 7.61
CA GLY A 280 -1.85 17.02 8.06
C GLY A 280 -1.15 16.26 9.18
#